data_AF-A0AB33KQV3-F1
#
_entry.id   AF-A0AB33KQV3-F1
#
_cell.length_a   1.000
_cell.length_b   1.000
_cell.length_c   1.000
_cell.angle_alpha   90.00
_cell.angle_beta   90.00
_cell.angle_gamma   90.00
#
_symmetry.space_group_name_H-M   'P 1'
#
loop_
_entity.id
_entity.type
_entity.pdbx_description
1 polymer ?
#
loop_
_entity_poly.entity_id
_entity_poly.type
_entity_poly.pdbx_seq_one_letter_code
_entity_poly.pdbx_strand_id
1 'polypeptide(L)'
;MSAPQGPRDLADGDGAELLPPGYRVGDWVVTRAIGSGGWSTVYAARPAEGRTGGAAVPRGHTDVALKIMPTAGLAPRQARRIVESARREVELGRGAGHPRLIGVLESFVLAAPDRPALEGAIVLVMERAVGSLRELIDAGVPEADRGRLIAGICEGLAHLHRSGWVHADLKPENVLLGRDRSVRLSDFGLATELTGTHGHVPPLGTLDYFPPERWRAPLGELGVRVRPSADVWALGIVIHEVFASGASPFPGATPMARGAAVQEYGQGRAPLRMDQAVPPFWRELAADCLAPTHEARAPHSAERLLARIAAHRAGAGAGAGRRGSRARAAVLATALCGIAGATLCADAVRAASSASSGRAGTTPPGTIQVYNAERDCRARADRDPRCSLGLAIDPVRPYTAENVVPTRVWHGDVLVADCRVLDGETIIDEEDRRSTHWFRVRLPPGSEPPTGWLPAVRAKQRPALPECFSDRS
;
A
#
# COMPACT_ATOMS: atom_id res chain seq x y z
N MET A 1 18.61 -19.35 25.98
CA MET A 1 19.78 -18.76 25.31
C MET A 1 19.54 -18.88 23.81
N SER A 2 18.99 -17.83 23.20
CA SER A 2 18.70 -17.80 21.76
C SER A 2 19.52 -16.64 21.18
N ALA A 3 20.35 -16.96 20.20
CA ALA A 3 21.25 -16.00 19.54
C ALA A 3 20.46 -14.91 18.78
N PRO A 4 20.96 -13.67 18.71
CA PRO A 4 20.32 -12.62 17.93
C PRO A 4 20.58 -12.85 16.44
N GLN A 5 19.51 -12.87 15.65
CA GLN A 5 19.57 -12.89 14.19
C GLN A 5 20.21 -11.57 13.71
N GLY A 6 21.28 -11.69 12.91
CA GLY A 6 22.02 -10.56 12.34
C GLY A 6 21.21 -9.76 11.31
N PRO A 7 21.71 -8.57 10.89
CA PRO A 7 21.04 -7.71 9.94
C PRO A 7 20.93 -8.40 8.58
N ARG A 8 19.74 -8.37 7.98
CA ARG A 8 19.48 -8.84 6.62
C ARG A 8 20.36 -8.06 5.64
N ASP A 9 21.10 -8.79 4.80
CA ASP A 9 21.91 -8.25 3.72
C ASP A 9 21.06 -7.40 2.78
N LEU A 10 21.47 -6.14 2.61
CA LEU A 10 20.90 -5.14 1.69
C LEU A 10 21.48 -5.28 0.27
N ALA A 11 22.01 -6.45 -0.08
CA ALA A 11 22.68 -6.70 -1.34
C ALA A 11 21.77 -7.48 -2.30
N ASP A 12 20.74 -6.84 -2.81
CA ASP A 12 20.16 -7.23 -4.10
C ASP A 12 19.33 -6.07 -4.68
N GLY A 13 19.94 -5.33 -5.60
CA GLY A 13 19.31 -4.21 -6.30
C GLY A 13 20.31 -3.17 -6.81
N ASP A 14 20.78 -3.37 -8.04
CA ASP A 14 21.43 -2.39 -8.93
C ASP A 14 22.64 -1.60 -8.38
N GLY A 15 23.83 -2.19 -8.48
CA GLY A 15 25.10 -1.52 -8.82
C GLY A 15 25.68 -0.39 -7.94
N ALA A 16 25.00 0.10 -6.91
CA ALA A 16 25.53 1.14 -6.04
C ALA A 16 26.33 0.51 -4.89
N GLU A 17 27.67 0.51 -5.00
CA GLU A 17 28.54 0.13 -3.88
C GLU A 17 28.24 1.04 -2.68
N LEU A 18 27.69 0.46 -1.61
CA LEU A 18 27.34 1.19 -0.40
C LEU A 18 28.59 1.81 0.21
N LEU A 19 28.52 3.10 0.58
CA LEU A 19 29.62 3.78 1.24
C LEU A 19 29.87 3.16 2.63
N PRO A 20 31.13 2.80 2.95
CA PRO A 20 31.45 2.20 4.24
C PRO A 20 31.35 3.23 5.38
N PRO A 21 31.09 2.78 6.63
CA PRO A 21 31.23 3.63 7.80
C PRO A 21 32.63 4.27 7.87
N GLY A 22 32.70 5.55 8.20
CA GLY A 22 33.93 6.34 8.21
C GLY A 22 34.23 7.06 6.89
N TYR A 23 33.55 6.74 5.79
CA TYR A 23 33.74 7.45 4.52
C TYR A 23 33.31 8.91 4.63
N ARG A 24 34.14 9.82 4.09
CA ARG A 24 33.89 11.27 4.14
C ARG A 24 33.14 11.74 2.89
N VAL A 25 32.01 12.40 3.10
CA VAL A 25 31.18 13.03 2.06
C VAL A 25 31.10 14.52 2.36
N GLY A 26 31.96 15.32 1.73
CA GLY A 26 32.14 16.73 2.10
C GLY A 26 32.55 16.87 3.57
N ASP A 27 31.81 17.64 4.37
CA ASP A 27 32.07 17.83 5.80
C ASP A 27 31.30 16.86 6.72
N TRP A 28 30.92 15.72 6.17
CA TRP A 28 30.14 14.69 6.85
C TRP A 28 30.86 13.34 6.78
N VAL A 29 30.75 12.55 7.84
CA VAL A 29 31.31 11.20 7.92
C VAL A 29 30.15 10.21 7.99
N VAL A 30 30.09 9.31 7.02
CA VAL A 30 29.08 8.24 6.94
C VAL A 30 29.20 7.35 8.16
N THR A 31 28.07 7.03 8.79
CA THR A 31 28.01 6.07 9.90
C THR A 31 27.40 4.75 9.48
N ARG A 32 26.33 4.77 8.68
CA ARG A 32 25.69 3.58 8.10
C ARG A 32 24.74 3.95 6.97
N ALA A 33 24.49 3.01 6.06
CA ALA A 33 23.34 3.10 5.15
C ALA A 33 22.02 3.00 5.94
N ILE A 34 21.02 3.78 5.54
CA ILE A 34 19.69 3.80 6.17
C ILE A 34 18.54 3.59 5.18
N GLY A 35 18.81 3.72 3.88
CA GLY A 35 17.86 3.38 2.84
C GLY A 35 18.53 3.38 1.47
N SER A 36 18.02 2.57 0.56
CA SER A 36 18.42 2.55 -0.84
C SER A 36 17.17 2.59 -1.72
N GLY A 37 17.24 3.30 -2.83
CA GLY A 37 16.22 3.30 -3.86
C GLY A 37 16.87 3.38 -5.23
N GLY A 38 16.08 3.23 -6.31
CA GLY A 38 16.62 3.07 -7.66
C GLY A 38 17.47 4.22 -8.21
N TRP A 39 17.46 5.41 -7.57
CA TRP A 39 18.20 6.58 -8.04
C TRP A 39 19.00 7.29 -6.94
N SER A 40 18.97 6.77 -5.71
CA SER A 40 19.64 7.40 -4.57
C SER A 40 19.88 6.42 -3.44
N THR A 41 20.92 6.70 -2.66
CA THR A 41 21.16 6.00 -1.40
C THR A 41 21.20 7.01 -0.27
N VAL A 42 20.56 6.66 0.84
CA VAL A 42 20.48 7.49 2.04
C VAL A 42 21.36 6.89 3.13
N TYR A 43 22.22 7.72 3.72
CA TYR A 43 23.13 7.36 4.80
C TYR A 43 22.85 8.19 6.04
N ALA A 44 23.00 7.60 7.22
CA ALA A 44 23.20 8.38 8.43
C ALA A 44 24.64 8.90 8.45
N ALA A 45 24.84 10.13 8.91
CA ALA A 45 26.16 10.73 9.01
C ALA A 45 26.28 11.67 10.20
N ARG A 46 27.52 11.90 10.62
CA ARG A 46 27.89 12.87 11.66
C ARG A 46 28.79 13.95 11.07
N PRO A 47 28.89 15.13 11.70
CA PRO A 47 29.90 16.12 11.31
C PRO A 47 31.30 15.52 11.34
N ALA A 48 32.13 15.87 10.36
CA ALA A 48 33.56 15.58 10.40
C ALA A 48 34.25 16.36 11.54
N GLU A 49 35.30 15.78 12.12
CA GLU A 49 36.12 16.46 13.12
C GLU A 49 36.80 17.70 12.51
N GLY A 50 36.83 18.80 13.25
CA GLY A 50 37.42 20.07 12.78
C GLY A 50 36.54 20.89 11.84
N ARG A 51 35.24 20.56 11.69
CA ARG A 51 34.28 21.37 10.94
C ARG A 51 34.15 22.77 11.57
N THR A 52 34.55 23.80 10.82
CA THR A 52 34.52 25.21 11.24
C THR A 52 33.44 26.04 10.51
N GLY A 53 32.69 25.45 9.56
CA GLY A 53 31.62 26.10 8.79
C GLY A 53 30.54 25.13 8.26
N GLY A 54 29.54 25.66 7.55
CA GLY A 54 28.43 24.89 6.94
C GLY A 54 27.15 24.84 7.78
N ALA A 55 26.09 24.19 7.27
CA ALA A 55 24.82 24.08 7.98
C ALA A 55 25.01 23.34 9.32
N ALA A 56 24.52 23.92 10.42
CA ALA A 56 24.60 23.29 11.73
C ALA A 56 23.64 22.09 11.80
N VAL A 57 24.04 21.04 12.53
CA VAL A 57 23.10 19.97 12.89
C VAL A 57 21.96 20.60 13.72
N PRO A 58 20.68 20.34 13.38
CA PRO A 58 19.55 20.89 14.11
C PRO A 58 19.66 20.62 15.62
N ARG A 59 19.26 21.59 16.45
CA ARG A 59 19.28 21.44 17.91
C ARG A 59 18.52 20.18 18.32
N GLY A 60 19.17 19.32 19.12
CA GLY A 60 18.61 18.03 19.55
C GLY A 60 18.92 16.85 18.64
N HIS A 61 19.58 17.06 17.50
CA HIS A 61 20.10 16.01 16.64
C HIS A 61 21.61 15.85 16.84
N THR A 62 22.08 14.61 16.79
CA THR A 62 23.51 14.25 16.83
C THR A 62 24.05 13.84 15.46
N ASP A 63 23.14 13.62 14.51
CA ASP A 63 23.36 13.04 13.21
C ASP A 63 22.38 13.61 12.17
N VAL A 64 22.76 13.50 10.90
CA VAL A 64 21.99 13.92 9.72
C VAL A 64 21.74 12.73 8.80
N ALA A 65 20.84 12.90 7.85
CA ALA A 65 20.69 11.98 6.71
C ALA A 65 21.36 12.60 5.46
N LEU A 66 22.17 11.83 4.76
CA LEU A 66 22.77 12.18 3.47
C LEU A 66 22.06 11.40 2.38
N LYS A 67 21.26 12.06 1.54
CA LYS A 67 20.73 11.46 0.31
C LYS A 67 21.70 11.75 -0.82
N ILE A 68 22.35 10.70 -1.33
CA ILE A 68 23.34 10.78 -2.39
C ILE A 68 22.70 10.29 -3.68
N MET A 69 22.73 11.13 -4.71
CA MET A 69 22.15 10.86 -6.03
C MET A 69 23.27 10.88 -7.07
N PRO A 70 23.78 9.70 -7.48
CA PRO A 70 24.82 9.61 -8.49
C PRO A 70 24.36 10.20 -9.82
N THR A 71 25.27 10.89 -10.52
CA THR A 71 25.02 11.44 -11.87
C THR A 71 26.01 10.92 -12.91
N ALA A 72 27.13 10.35 -12.46
CA ALA A 72 28.14 9.76 -13.33
C ALA A 72 27.57 8.63 -14.18
N GLY A 73 27.97 8.56 -15.45
CA GLY A 73 27.56 7.52 -16.39
C GLY A 73 26.11 7.63 -16.91
N LEU A 74 25.32 8.58 -16.44
CA LEU A 74 23.94 8.78 -16.91
C LEU A 74 23.87 9.56 -18.21
N ALA A 75 22.89 9.22 -19.07
CA ALA A 75 22.60 10.01 -20.25
C ALA A 75 22.11 11.42 -19.84
N PRO A 76 22.33 12.47 -20.68
CA PRO A 76 21.97 13.84 -20.31
C PRO A 76 20.51 14.03 -19.87
N ARG A 77 19.57 13.30 -20.48
CA ARG A 77 18.15 13.34 -20.08
C ARG A 77 17.89 12.75 -18.69
N GLN A 78 18.60 11.68 -18.32
CA GLN A 78 18.48 11.05 -17.00
C GLN A 78 19.11 11.93 -15.92
N ALA A 79 20.31 12.48 -16.19
CA ALA A 79 20.98 13.41 -15.29
C ALA A 79 20.12 14.66 -15.00
N ARG A 80 19.46 15.23 -16.03
CA ARG A 80 18.52 16.35 -15.85
C ARG A 80 17.37 16.02 -14.90
N ARG A 81 16.79 14.81 -14.98
CA ARG A 81 15.72 14.38 -14.07
C ARG A 81 16.19 14.33 -12.62
N ILE A 82 17.41 13.85 -12.37
CA ILE A 82 18.00 13.83 -11.02
C ILE A 82 18.22 15.25 -10.50
N VAL A 83 18.75 16.15 -11.35
CA VAL A 83 18.92 17.56 -10.99
C VAL A 83 17.57 18.22 -10.65
N GLU A 84 16.54 17.97 -11.46
CA GLU A 84 15.19 18.49 -11.22
C GLU A 84 14.56 17.90 -9.95
N SER A 85 14.80 16.62 -9.66
CA SER A 85 14.41 15.98 -8.39
C SER A 85 15.07 16.67 -7.20
N ALA A 86 16.39 16.82 -7.25
CA ALA A 86 17.16 17.46 -6.19
C ALA A 86 16.73 18.92 -5.94
N ARG A 87 16.46 19.68 -7.01
CA ARG A 87 15.97 21.07 -6.90
C ARG A 87 14.66 21.15 -6.13
N ARG A 88 13.70 20.29 -6.45
CA ARG A 88 12.39 20.26 -5.78
C ARG A 88 12.51 19.86 -4.31
N GLU A 89 13.36 18.89 -4.00
CA GLU A 89 13.66 18.52 -2.61
C GLU A 89 14.27 19.68 -1.81
N VAL A 90 15.21 20.42 -2.42
CA VAL A 90 15.82 21.60 -1.79
C VAL A 90 14.79 22.71 -1.58
N GLU A 91 13.96 23.00 -2.58
CA GLU A 91 12.96 24.07 -2.54
C GLU A 91 11.91 23.82 -1.44
N LEU A 92 11.33 22.62 -1.41
CA LEU A 92 10.34 22.25 -0.41
C LEU A 92 10.93 21.96 0.97
N GLY A 93 12.19 21.52 1.03
CA GLY A 93 12.88 21.21 2.28
C GLY A 93 13.53 22.41 2.98
N ARG A 94 13.82 23.52 2.28
CA ARG A 94 14.46 24.72 2.86
C ARG A 94 13.50 25.83 3.27
N GLY A 95 12.28 25.89 2.73
CA GLY A 95 11.36 27.01 2.98
C GLY A 95 10.78 26.98 4.40
N ALA A 96 11.07 28.00 5.23
CA ALA A 96 10.53 28.35 6.56
C ALA A 96 10.20 27.22 7.57
N GLY A 97 10.56 25.97 7.28
CA GLY A 97 10.42 24.76 8.10
C GLY A 97 9.02 24.49 8.61
N HIS A 98 8.09 24.03 7.78
CA HIS A 98 6.84 23.48 8.31
C HIS A 98 7.15 22.20 9.12
N PRO A 99 6.63 22.03 10.35
CA PRO A 99 6.98 20.92 11.25
C PRO A 99 6.59 19.52 10.72
N ARG A 100 5.84 19.47 9.60
CA ARG A 100 5.44 18.23 8.92
C ARG A 100 6.16 17.97 7.61
N LEU A 101 7.17 18.74 7.25
CA LEU A 101 8.05 18.45 6.11
C LEU A 101 9.46 18.16 6.63
N ILE A 102 10.18 17.25 5.96
CA ILE A 102 11.57 16.96 6.30
C ILE A 102 12.46 18.15 5.93
N GLY A 103 13.29 18.60 6.87
CA GLY A 103 14.19 19.73 6.63
C GLY A 103 15.38 19.35 5.75
N VAL A 104 15.67 20.15 4.73
CA VAL A 104 16.94 20.12 3.99
C VAL A 104 17.85 21.20 4.54
N LEU A 105 18.99 20.78 5.09
CA LEU A 105 19.97 21.66 5.73
C LEU A 105 20.88 22.29 4.68
N GLU A 106 21.46 21.45 3.83
CA GLU A 106 22.33 21.89 2.74
C GLU A 106 22.32 20.93 1.56
N SER A 107 22.88 21.38 0.44
CA SER A 107 22.99 20.60 -0.80
C SER A 107 24.31 20.95 -1.49
N PHE A 108 25.05 19.97 -1.97
CA PHE A 108 26.30 20.19 -2.70
C PHE A 108 26.55 19.08 -3.73
N VAL A 109 27.50 19.32 -4.63
CA VAL A 109 27.99 18.31 -5.58
C VAL A 109 29.23 17.66 -4.99
N LEU A 110 29.25 16.33 -4.96
CA LEU A 110 30.34 15.54 -4.41
C LEU A 110 31.49 15.44 -5.42
N ALA A 111 32.68 15.81 -4.97
CA ALA A 111 33.93 15.39 -5.59
C ALA A 111 34.40 14.12 -4.89
N ALA A 112 34.58 13.04 -5.65
CA ALA A 112 34.96 11.71 -5.19
C ALA A 112 35.98 11.10 -6.17
N PRO A 113 37.21 11.65 -6.24
CA PRO A 113 38.22 11.20 -7.21
C PRO A 113 38.63 9.74 -7.01
N ASP A 114 38.49 9.21 -5.79
CA ASP A 114 38.73 7.83 -5.40
C ASP A 114 37.53 6.90 -5.69
N ARG A 115 36.36 7.43 -6.02
CA ARG A 115 35.15 6.68 -6.41
C ARG A 115 34.47 7.31 -7.63
N PRO A 116 34.94 7.01 -8.87
CA PRO A 116 34.41 7.61 -10.10
C PRO A 116 32.90 7.50 -10.31
N ALA A 117 32.25 6.46 -9.78
CA ALA A 117 30.80 6.28 -9.85
C ALA A 117 30.00 7.34 -9.06
N LEU A 118 30.65 8.02 -8.10
CA LEU A 118 30.06 9.07 -7.27
C LEU A 118 30.57 10.47 -7.62
N GLU A 119 31.48 10.58 -8.59
CA GLU A 119 31.95 11.88 -9.06
C GLU A 119 30.79 12.68 -9.63
N GLY A 120 30.61 13.92 -9.17
CA GLY A 120 29.50 14.77 -9.57
C GLY A 120 28.14 14.38 -8.97
N ALA A 121 28.09 13.43 -8.02
CA ALA A 121 26.85 13.07 -7.35
C ALA A 121 26.28 14.27 -6.59
N ILE A 122 24.95 14.42 -6.60
CA ILE A 122 24.28 15.45 -5.81
C ILE A 122 24.02 14.90 -4.42
N VAL A 123 24.44 15.63 -3.40
CA VAL A 123 24.25 15.26 -2.00
C VAL A 123 23.28 16.25 -1.36
N LEU A 124 22.19 15.73 -0.79
CA LEU A 124 21.29 16.47 0.08
C LEU A 124 21.56 16.08 1.52
N VAL A 125 21.82 17.09 2.35
CA VAL A 125 21.98 16.93 3.78
C VAL A 125 20.67 17.30 4.45
N MET A 126 20.09 16.37 5.19
CA MET A 126 18.72 16.45 5.67
C MET A 126 18.66 16.20 7.18
N GLU A 127 17.58 16.65 7.80
CA GLU A 127 17.22 16.24 9.14
C GLU A 127 17.15 14.70 9.24
N ARG A 128 17.66 14.14 10.34
CA ARG A 128 17.57 12.70 10.60
C ARG A 128 16.25 12.34 11.30
N ALA A 129 15.43 11.57 10.62
CA ALA A 129 14.28 10.86 11.22
C ALA A 129 14.73 9.56 11.92
N VAL A 130 13.88 9.00 12.77
CA VAL A 130 14.14 7.72 13.46
C VAL A 130 13.89 6.54 12.52
N GLY A 131 12.83 6.62 11.73
CA GLY A 131 12.39 5.59 10.79
C GLY A 131 11.26 6.10 9.89
N SER A 132 10.74 5.22 9.04
CA SER A 132 9.58 5.50 8.18
C SER A 132 8.28 4.96 8.78
N LEU A 133 7.13 5.43 8.27
CA LEU A 133 5.83 4.87 8.59
C LEU A 133 5.73 3.42 8.08
N ARG A 134 6.39 3.07 6.97
CA ARG A 134 6.46 1.69 6.48
C ARG A 134 7.06 0.77 7.55
N GLU A 135 8.22 1.13 8.09
CA GLU A 135 8.88 0.37 9.16
C GLU A 135 7.99 0.25 10.40
N LEU A 136 7.26 1.31 10.76
CA LEU A 136 6.33 1.28 11.88
C LEU A 136 5.10 0.38 11.62
N ILE A 137 4.59 0.36 10.39
CA ILE A 137 3.51 -0.55 9.97
C ILE A 137 3.97 -2.00 10.08
N ASP A 138 5.17 -2.31 9.57
CA ASP A 138 5.76 -3.66 9.62
C ASP A 138 6.01 -4.13 11.06
N ALA A 139 6.38 -3.21 11.97
CA ALA A 139 6.55 -3.50 13.39
C ALA A 139 5.21 -3.55 14.17
N GLY A 140 4.10 -3.14 13.55
CA GLY A 140 2.79 -3.01 14.18
C GLY A 140 2.56 -1.62 14.79
N VAL A 141 1.69 -0.84 14.17
CA VAL A 141 1.35 0.51 14.65
C VAL A 141 0.51 0.45 15.94
N PRO A 142 0.96 1.04 17.06
CA PRO A 142 0.16 1.14 18.28
C PRO A 142 -1.17 1.86 18.02
N GLU A 143 -2.28 1.32 18.50
CA GLU A 143 -3.63 1.87 18.23
C GLU A 143 -3.75 3.35 18.60
N ALA A 144 -3.17 3.74 19.74
CA ALA A 144 -3.17 5.12 20.23
C ALA A 144 -2.43 6.10 19.30
N ASP A 145 -1.49 5.62 18.49
CA ASP A 145 -0.69 6.44 17.59
C ASP A 145 -1.33 6.59 16.20
N ARG A 146 -2.12 5.62 15.73
CA ARG A 146 -2.68 5.58 14.36
C ARG A 146 -3.37 6.90 13.97
N GLY A 147 -4.31 7.37 14.78
CA GLY A 147 -5.05 8.60 14.48
C GLY A 147 -4.20 9.88 14.53
N ARG A 148 -3.16 9.90 15.38
CA ARG A 148 -2.20 11.02 15.46
C ARG A 148 -1.29 11.06 14.22
N LEU A 149 -0.87 9.90 13.73
CA LEU A 149 -0.07 9.78 12.52
C LEU A 149 -0.85 10.30 11.31
N ILE A 150 -2.09 9.84 11.10
CA ILE A 150 -2.92 10.31 9.97
C ILE A 150 -3.16 11.83 10.06
N ALA A 151 -3.43 12.37 11.26
CA ALA A 151 -3.56 13.82 11.43
C ALA A 151 -2.29 14.58 11.01
N GLY A 152 -1.11 14.09 11.40
CA GLY A 152 0.17 14.69 11.02
C GLY A 152 0.44 14.66 9.51
N ILE A 153 0.04 13.58 8.83
CA ILE A 153 0.10 13.49 7.35
C ILE A 153 -0.82 14.53 6.72
N CYS A 154 -2.07 14.62 7.19
CA CYS A 154 -3.02 15.64 6.70
C CYS A 154 -2.49 17.06 6.91
N GLU A 155 -1.88 17.37 8.06
CA GLU A 155 -1.25 18.67 8.32
C GLU A 155 -0.14 19.00 7.30
N GLY A 156 0.71 18.03 6.97
CA GLY A 156 1.76 18.18 5.96
C GLY A 156 1.22 18.38 4.55
N LEU A 157 0.26 17.55 4.12
CA LEU A 157 -0.37 17.67 2.81
C LEU A 157 -1.13 18.99 2.67
N ALA A 158 -1.87 19.38 3.71
CA ALA A 158 -2.61 20.64 3.74
C ALA A 158 -1.65 21.84 3.56
N HIS A 159 -0.51 21.82 4.26
CA HIS A 159 0.51 22.85 4.06
C HIS A 159 1.05 22.84 2.62
N LEU A 160 1.42 21.68 2.09
CA LEU A 160 1.97 21.53 0.74
C LEU A 160 0.98 22.04 -0.33
N HIS A 161 -0.29 21.62 -0.23
CA HIS A 161 -1.36 21.98 -1.17
C HIS A 161 -1.67 23.48 -1.13
N ARG A 162 -1.70 24.10 0.07
CA ARG A 162 -1.87 25.57 0.19
C ARG A 162 -0.72 26.36 -0.38
N SER A 163 0.50 25.82 -0.32
CA SER A 163 1.68 26.42 -0.94
C SER A 163 1.72 26.21 -2.46
N GLY A 164 0.69 25.60 -3.06
CA GLY A 164 0.60 25.41 -4.50
C GLY A 164 1.35 24.17 -5.01
N TRP A 165 1.64 23.18 -4.16
CA TRP A 165 2.37 21.98 -4.55
C TRP A 165 1.54 20.70 -4.40
N VAL A 166 1.86 19.70 -5.20
CA VAL A 166 1.36 18.31 -5.06
C VAL A 166 2.56 17.42 -4.77
N HIS A 167 2.43 16.49 -3.80
CA HIS A 167 3.51 15.57 -3.44
C HIS A 167 3.76 14.53 -4.53
N ALA A 168 2.68 13.96 -5.09
CA ALA A 168 2.64 13.02 -6.22
C ALA A 168 3.31 11.64 -6.01
N ASP A 169 3.86 11.36 -4.83
CA ASP A 169 4.40 10.05 -4.42
C ASP A 169 4.27 9.84 -2.89
N LEU A 170 3.09 10.17 -2.36
CA LEU A 170 2.79 9.89 -0.96
C LEU A 170 2.63 8.37 -0.75
N LYS A 171 3.39 7.83 0.20
CA LYS A 171 3.38 6.42 0.62
C LYS A 171 4.04 6.30 2.00
N PRO A 172 3.86 5.20 2.75
CA PRO A 172 4.44 5.05 4.09
C PRO A 172 5.97 5.16 4.14
N GLU A 173 6.68 4.81 3.07
CA GLU A 173 8.14 4.97 2.97
C GLU A 173 8.56 6.44 2.99
N ASN A 174 7.72 7.31 2.42
CA ASN A 174 7.96 8.76 2.29
C ASN A 174 7.40 9.56 3.48
N VAL A 175 6.74 8.90 4.44
CA VAL A 175 6.27 9.49 5.69
C VAL A 175 7.26 9.12 6.80
N LEU A 176 8.10 10.06 7.20
CA LEU A 176 9.14 9.84 8.21
C LEU A 176 8.66 10.18 9.62
N LEU A 177 9.29 9.56 10.62
CA LEU A 177 9.00 9.78 12.03
C LEU A 177 10.17 10.47 12.72
N GLY A 178 9.94 11.67 13.25
CA GLY A 178 10.89 12.40 14.08
C GLY A 178 11.15 11.70 15.43
N ARG A 179 12.18 12.16 16.16
CA ARG A 179 12.50 11.63 17.51
C ARG A 179 11.37 11.83 18.53
N ASP A 180 10.60 12.88 18.37
CA ASP A 180 9.37 13.20 19.11
C ASP A 180 8.13 12.43 18.61
N ARG A 181 8.32 11.48 17.70
CA ARG A 181 7.26 10.75 16.98
C ARG A 181 6.35 11.66 16.17
N SER A 182 6.82 12.85 15.78
CA SER A 182 6.14 13.70 14.81
C SER A 182 6.25 13.12 13.41
N VAL A 183 5.21 13.31 12.60
CA VAL A 183 5.24 12.97 11.18
C VAL A 183 5.97 14.05 10.40
N ARG A 184 6.81 13.65 9.45
CA ARG A 184 7.45 14.50 8.45
C ARG A 184 7.35 13.88 7.06
N LEU A 185 6.67 14.54 6.14
CA LEU A 185 6.65 14.16 4.73
C LEU A 185 8.03 14.40 4.11
N SER A 186 8.44 13.49 3.24
CA SER A 186 9.77 13.47 2.64
C SER A 186 9.71 13.01 1.19
N ASP A 187 10.86 13.06 0.51
CA ASP A 187 11.02 12.64 -0.89
C ASP A 187 10.11 13.41 -1.86
N PHE A 188 10.42 14.70 -1.99
CA PHE A 188 9.74 15.60 -2.92
C PHE A 188 10.27 15.49 -4.36
N GLY A 189 11.01 14.42 -4.68
CA GLY A 189 11.60 14.19 -6.00
C GLY A 189 10.58 14.00 -7.13
N LEU A 190 9.30 13.79 -6.80
CA LEU A 190 8.16 13.79 -7.73
C LEU A 190 7.17 14.92 -7.50
N ALA A 191 7.41 15.78 -6.50
CA ALA A 191 6.52 16.90 -6.23
C ALA A 191 6.46 17.86 -7.43
N THR A 192 5.36 18.58 -7.59
CA THR A 192 5.17 19.51 -8.70
C THR A 192 4.36 20.71 -8.27
N GLU A 193 4.71 21.89 -8.80
CA GLU A 193 3.97 23.11 -8.60
C GLU A 193 2.70 23.10 -9.45
N LEU A 194 1.63 23.67 -8.90
CA LEU A 194 0.35 23.80 -9.56
C LEU A 194 0.36 25.00 -10.50
N THR A 195 0.13 24.74 -11.79
CA THR A 195 -0.26 25.75 -12.76
C THR A 195 -1.78 25.77 -12.87
N GLY A 196 -2.43 26.63 -12.09
CA GLY A 196 -3.89 26.66 -11.97
C GLY A 196 -4.39 25.52 -11.07
N THR A 197 -5.09 24.53 -11.64
CA THR A 197 -5.72 23.43 -10.87
C THR A 197 -4.94 22.12 -10.90
N HIS A 198 -3.83 22.06 -11.62
CA HIS A 198 -3.03 20.85 -11.80
C HIS A 198 -1.55 21.18 -12.03
N GLY A 199 -0.70 20.19 -11.77
CA GLY A 199 0.70 20.20 -12.16
C GLY A 199 0.99 19.05 -13.11
N HIS A 200 2.25 18.92 -13.50
CA HIS A 200 2.72 17.84 -14.36
C HIS A 200 3.92 17.14 -13.73
N VAL A 201 3.96 15.82 -13.88
CA VAL A 201 5.03 14.97 -13.39
C VAL A 201 5.46 13.99 -14.48
N PRO A 202 6.70 13.48 -14.45
CA PRO A 202 7.06 12.35 -15.30
C PRO A 202 6.13 11.15 -15.02
N PRO A 203 6.02 10.18 -15.96
CA PRO A 203 5.26 8.94 -15.75
C PRO A 203 6.01 7.98 -14.82
N LEU A 204 6.38 8.48 -13.64
CA LEU A 204 7.10 7.81 -12.58
C LEU A 204 6.30 7.92 -11.27
N GLY A 205 6.60 7.03 -10.34
CA GLY A 205 5.98 6.98 -9.02
C GLY A 205 5.63 5.56 -8.62
N THR A 206 5.05 5.43 -7.44
CA THR A 206 4.76 4.13 -6.85
C THR A 206 3.38 3.65 -7.27
N LEU A 207 3.33 2.64 -8.15
CA LEU A 207 2.09 2.14 -8.79
C LEU A 207 0.97 1.81 -7.79
N ASP A 208 1.34 1.26 -6.62
CA ASP A 208 0.40 0.90 -5.55
C ASP A 208 -0.45 2.07 -5.06
N TYR A 209 0.05 3.29 -5.17
CA TYR A 209 -0.59 4.50 -4.66
C TYR A 209 -1.23 5.35 -5.76
N PHE A 210 -1.28 4.85 -7.01
CA PHE A 210 -1.84 5.61 -8.12
C PHE A 210 -3.37 5.60 -8.09
N PRO A 211 -4.01 6.79 -8.20
CA PRO A 211 -5.45 6.87 -8.41
C PRO A 211 -5.87 6.32 -9.78
N PRO A 212 -7.15 5.97 -9.99
CA PRO A 212 -7.61 5.35 -11.22
C PRO A 212 -7.27 6.16 -12.48
N GLU A 213 -7.35 7.49 -12.42
CA GLU A 213 -7.03 8.35 -13.57
C GLU A 213 -5.54 8.39 -13.91
N ARG A 214 -4.63 8.12 -12.96
CA ARG A 214 -3.18 8.13 -13.21
C ARG A 214 -2.72 6.99 -14.10
N TRP A 215 -3.40 5.85 -14.04
CA TRP A 215 -3.16 4.70 -14.93
C TRP A 215 -3.62 4.95 -16.38
N ARG A 216 -4.62 5.83 -16.58
CA ARG A 216 -5.18 6.15 -17.90
C ARG A 216 -4.67 7.47 -18.47
N ALA A 217 -3.89 8.21 -17.69
CA ALA A 217 -3.51 9.55 -18.06
C ALA A 217 -2.57 9.52 -19.28
N PRO A 218 -2.88 10.26 -20.36
CA PRO A 218 -1.99 10.33 -21.50
C PRO A 218 -0.69 11.03 -21.11
N LEU A 219 0.42 10.56 -21.69
CA LEU A 219 1.70 11.25 -21.57
C LEU A 219 1.71 12.45 -22.52
N GLY A 220 1.56 13.66 -21.98
CA GLY A 220 1.67 14.90 -22.73
C GLY A 220 3.13 15.39 -22.82
N GLU A 221 3.35 16.47 -23.57
CA GLU A 221 4.68 17.10 -23.73
C GLU A 221 5.30 17.52 -22.39
N LEU A 222 4.47 17.99 -21.46
CA LEU A 222 4.87 18.42 -20.11
C LEU A 222 4.88 17.25 -19.10
N GLY A 223 4.43 16.06 -19.49
CA GLY A 223 4.28 14.90 -18.62
C GLY A 223 2.83 14.50 -18.35
N VAL A 224 2.63 13.78 -17.25
CA VAL A 224 1.33 13.30 -16.76
C VAL A 224 0.70 14.33 -15.84
N ARG A 225 -0.56 14.69 -16.11
CA ARG A 225 -1.33 15.61 -15.28
C ARG A 225 -1.56 15.02 -13.88
N VAL A 226 -1.30 15.80 -12.84
CA VAL A 226 -1.57 15.43 -11.44
C VAL A 226 -2.23 16.59 -10.69
N ARG A 227 -3.03 16.27 -9.66
CA ARG A 227 -3.79 17.23 -8.85
C ARG A 227 -3.63 16.90 -7.36
N PRO A 228 -3.96 17.83 -6.44
CA PRO A 228 -3.94 17.55 -5.00
C PRO A 228 -4.79 16.34 -4.59
N SER A 229 -5.86 16.05 -5.33
CA SER A 229 -6.72 14.88 -5.11
C SER A 229 -6.04 13.53 -5.42
N ALA A 230 -4.87 13.52 -6.06
CA ALA A 230 -4.04 12.33 -6.19
C ALA A 230 -3.32 12.00 -4.87
N ASP A 231 -2.85 13.01 -4.12
CA ASP A 231 -2.29 12.80 -2.78
C ASP A 231 -3.39 12.37 -1.80
N VAL A 232 -4.61 12.88 -1.96
CA VAL A 232 -5.78 12.45 -1.17
C VAL A 232 -6.08 10.97 -1.42
N TRP A 233 -6.01 10.50 -2.66
CA TRP A 233 -6.14 9.07 -2.96
C TRP A 233 -5.08 8.24 -2.25
N ALA A 234 -3.81 8.62 -2.39
CA ALA A 234 -2.70 7.93 -1.75
C ALA A 234 -2.85 7.92 -0.21
N LEU A 235 -3.34 9.02 0.38
CA LEU A 235 -3.68 9.09 1.80
C LEU A 235 -4.76 8.07 2.19
N GLY A 236 -5.77 7.84 1.36
CA GLY A 236 -6.78 6.81 1.59
C GLY A 236 -6.20 5.40 1.70
N ILE A 237 -5.21 5.08 0.86
CA ILE A 237 -4.45 3.82 0.94
C ILE A 237 -3.64 3.76 2.23
N VAL A 238 -2.91 4.83 2.55
CA VAL A 238 -2.09 4.90 3.78
C VAL A 238 -2.97 4.77 5.03
N ILE A 239 -4.16 5.38 5.07
CA ILE A 239 -5.11 5.21 6.18
C ILE A 239 -5.44 3.72 6.31
N HIS A 240 -5.82 3.06 5.22
CA HIS A 240 -6.13 1.64 5.28
C HIS A 240 -4.95 0.81 5.80
N GLU A 241 -3.74 0.99 5.26
CA GLU A 241 -2.55 0.25 5.67
C GLU A 241 -2.17 0.46 7.14
N VAL A 242 -2.29 1.68 7.66
CA VAL A 242 -2.02 1.98 9.08
C VAL A 242 -2.97 1.22 10.01
N PHE A 243 -4.23 1.03 9.61
CA PHE A 243 -5.23 0.36 10.45
C PHE A 243 -5.35 -1.15 10.19
N ALA A 244 -5.06 -1.60 8.97
CA ALA A 244 -5.12 -2.99 8.51
C ALA A 244 -3.73 -3.67 8.50
N SER A 245 -2.78 -3.15 9.27
CA SER A 245 -1.43 -3.75 9.46
C SER A 245 -0.68 -3.99 8.14
N GLY A 246 -0.71 -3.00 7.25
CA GLY A 246 0.01 -3.00 5.97
C GLY A 246 -0.73 -3.65 4.81
N ALA A 247 -1.95 -4.15 5.03
CA ALA A 247 -2.78 -4.64 3.93
C ALA A 247 -3.28 -3.49 3.05
N SER A 248 -3.18 -3.66 1.73
CA SER A 248 -3.76 -2.73 0.75
C SER A 248 -5.29 -2.90 0.67
N PRO A 249 -6.07 -1.82 0.47
CA PRO A 249 -7.52 -1.93 0.23
C PRO A 249 -7.85 -2.54 -1.14
N PHE A 250 -6.87 -2.68 -2.03
CA PHE A 250 -7.04 -3.27 -3.36
C PHE A 250 -6.33 -4.62 -3.44
N PRO A 251 -7.02 -5.69 -3.89
CA PRO A 251 -6.44 -7.02 -3.95
C PRO A 251 -5.36 -7.14 -5.04
N GLY A 252 -4.35 -7.96 -4.78
CA GLY A 252 -3.31 -8.27 -5.75
C GLY A 252 -1.93 -8.49 -5.11
N ALA A 253 -1.19 -9.47 -5.61
CA ALA A 253 0.15 -9.81 -5.13
C ALA A 253 1.20 -8.79 -5.59
N THR A 254 1.01 -8.22 -6.78
CA THR A 254 1.94 -7.31 -7.42
C THR A 254 1.32 -5.91 -7.55
N PRO A 255 2.15 -4.86 -7.67
CA PRO A 255 1.63 -3.51 -7.92
C PRO A 255 0.79 -3.39 -9.19
N MET A 256 1.11 -4.19 -10.22
CA MET A 256 0.34 -4.24 -11.46
C MET A 256 -1.05 -4.84 -11.23
N ALA A 257 -1.16 -5.95 -10.48
CA ALA A 257 -2.43 -6.58 -10.16
C ALA A 257 -3.31 -5.68 -9.26
N ARG A 258 -2.71 -5.00 -8.28
CA ARG A 258 -3.44 -4.01 -7.47
C ARG A 258 -3.88 -2.81 -8.30
N GLY A 259 -3.03 -2.33 -9.20
CA GLY A 259 -3.35 -1.29 -10.18
C GLY A 259 -4.57 -1.63 -11.02
N ALA A 260 -4.67 -2.87 -11.48
CA ALA A 260 -5.84 -3.36 -12.17
C ALA A 260 -7.10 -3.40 -11.31
N ALA A 261 -7.02 -3.86 -10.05
CA ALA A 261 -8.15 -3.79 -9.13
C ALA A 261 -8.62 -2.34 -8.90
N VAL A 262 -7.68 -1.39 -8.81
CA VAL A 262 -7.97 0.05 -8.79
C VAL A 262 -8.70 0.49 -10.07
N GLN A 263 -8.32 -0.02 -11.25
CA GLN A 263 -9.00 0.28 -12.51
C GLN A 263 -10.44 -0.25 -12.56
N GLU A 264 -10.67 -1.48 -12.11
CA GLU A 264 -12.02 -2.07 -12.04
C GLU A 264 -12.91 -1.26 -11.10
N TYR A 265 -12.37 -0.93 -9.93
CA TYR A 265 -13.06 -0.09 -8.95
C TYR A 265 -13.37 1.30 -9.52
N GLY A 266 -12.40 1.93 -10.18
CA GLY A 266 -12.57 3.21 -10.86
C GLY A 266 -13.63 3.22 -11.96
N GLN A 267 -13.93 2.06 -12.54
CA GLN A 267 -14.99 1.86 -13.56
C GLN A 267 -16.33 1.44 -12.96
N GLY A 268 -16.43 1.27 -11.63
CA GLY A 268 -17.62 0.74 -10.97
C GLY A 268 -17.87 -0.75 -11.23
N ARG A 269 -16.89 -1.48 -11.80
CA ARG A 269 -16.97 -2.94 -12.03
C ARG A 269 -16.64 -3.75 -10.79
N ALA A 270 -15.92 -3.15 -9.85
CA ALA A 270 -15.63 -3.70 -8.55
C ALA A 270 -16.00 -2.69 -7.45
N PRO A 271 -16.43 -3.17 -6.28
CA PRO A 271 -16.65 -2.34 -5.09
C PRO A 271 -15.32 -1.99 -4.39
N LEU A 272 -15.31 -0.92 -3.59
CA LEU A 272 -14.25 -0.71 -2.62
C LEU A 272 -14.43 -1.66 -1.45
N ARG A 273 -13.40 -2.46 -1.17
CA ARG A 273 -13.37 -3.37 -0.02
C ARG A 273 -12.35 -2.87 0.97
N MET A 274 -12.73 -2.79 2.24
CA MET A 274 -11.83 -2.38 3.31
C MET A 274 -11.92 -3.39 4.45
N ASP A 275 -10.77 -3.65 5.05
CA ASP A 275 -10.65 -4.54 6.19
C ASP A 275 -11.54 -4.05 7.35
N GLN A 276 -12.23 -4.98 8.00
CA GLN A 276 -13.06 -4.68 9.15
C GLN A 276 -12.25 -4.26 10.38
N ALA A 277 -10.98 -4.62 10.44
CA ALA A 277 -10.01 -4.13 11.40
C ALA A 277 -9.86 -2.60 11.35
N VAL A 278 -10.19 -1.96 10.21
CA VAL A 278 -10.27 -0.50 10.11
C VAL A 278 -11.52 0.00 10.83
N PRO A 279 -11.42 0.80 11.90
CA PRO A 279 -12.59 1.27 12.64
C PRO A 279 -13.52 2.13 11.77
N PRO A 280 -14.84 2.17 12.05
CA PRO A 280 -15.85 2.78 11.16
C PRO A 280 -15.51 4.21 10.71
N PHE A 281 -15.10 5.08 11.64
CA PHE A 281 -14.69 6.46 11.33
C PHE A 281 -13.55 6.52 10.30
N TRP A 282 -12.51 5.71 10.49
CA TRP A 282 -11.35 5.67 9.61
C TRP A 282 -11.66 5.01 8.27
N ARG A 283 -12.57 4.03 8.27
CA ARG A 283 -13.07 3.39 7.05
C ARG A 283 -13.85 4.37 6.17
N GLU A 284 -14.73 5.17 6.77
CA GLU A 284 -15.45 6.25 6.07
C GLU A 284 -14.48 7.32 5.55
N LEU A 285 -13.53 7.75 6.38
CA LEU A 285 -12.53 8.74 5.99
C LEU A 285 -11.67 8.24 4.81
N ALA A 286 -11.22 6.99 4.85
CA ALA A 286 -10.47 6.36 3.76
C ALA A 286 -11.34 6.19 2.51
N ALA A 287 -12.62 5.83 2.64
CA ALA A 287 -13.52 5.66 1.50
C ALA A 287 -13.75 6.97 0.74
N ASP A 288 -13.89 8.08 1.47
CA ASP A 288 -13.96 9.42 0.89
C ASP A 288 -12.67 9.79 0.15
N CYS A 289 -11.52 9.45 0.73
CA CYS A 289 -10.22 9.63 0.09
C CYS A 289 -10.07 8.79 -1.19
N LEU A 290 -10.65 7.59 -1.19
CA LEU A 290 -10.61 6.63 -2.30
C LEU A 290 -11.79 6.77 -3.25
N ALA A 291 -12.54 7.88 -3.25
CA ALA A 291 -13.62 8.06 -4.22
C ALA A 291 -13.08 7.91 -5.67
N PRO A 292 -13.80 7.29 -6.62
CA PRO A 292 -13.22 6.88 -7.91
C PRO A 292 -12.65 8.00 -8.78
N THR A 293 -13.29 9.16 -8.82
CA THR A 293 -12.91 10.28 -9.68
C THR A 293 -12.26 11.41 -8.89
N HIS A 294 -11.44 12.22 -9.57
CA HIS A 294 -10.78 13.33 -8.92
C HIS A 294 -11.78 14.40 -8.45
N GLU A 295 -12.91 14.56 -9.15
CA GLU A 295 -14.01 15.47 -8.80
C GLU A 295 -14.72 15.00 -7.54
N ALA A 296 -14.95 13.69 -7.39
CA ALA A 296 -15.53 13.13 -6.18
C ALA A 296 -14.58 13.26 -4.98
N ARG A 297 -13.26 13.20 -5.22
CA ARG A 297 -12.24 13.41 -4.18
C ARG A 297 -12.00 14.88 -3.83
N ALA A 298 -12.22 15.82 -4.75
CA ALA A 298 -11.88 17.24 -4.56
C ALA A 298 -12.50 17.90 -3.29
N PRO A 299 -13.75 17.56 -2.86
CA PRO A 299 -14.31 18.06 -1.61
C PRO A 299 -13.60 17.56 -0.34
N HIS A 300 -12.77 16.52 -0.43
CA HIS A 300 -12.09 15.87 0.68
C HIS A 300 -10.62 16.33 0.80
N SER A 301 -10.39 17.65 0.79
CA SER A 301 -9.04 18.21 0.94
C SER A 301 -8.40 17.80 2.27
N ALA A 302 -7.06 17.83 2.33
CA ALA A 302 -6.30 17.50 3.53
C ALA A 302 -6.74 18.33 4.75
N GLU A 303 -7.08 19.61 4.58
CA GLU A 303 -7.63 20.48 5.64
C GLU A 303 -8.96 19.95 6.17
N ARG A 304 -9.87 19.55 5.27
CA ARG A 304 -11.21 19.07 5.67
C ARG A 304 -11.12 17.71 6.35
N LEU A 305 -10.24 16.84 5.88
CA LEU A 305 -9.94 15.56 6.53
C LEU A 305 -9.35 15.79 7.92
N LEU A 306 -8.39 16.71 8.07
CA LEU A 306 -7.83 17.09 9.36
C LEU A 306 -8.89 17.61 10.34
N ALA A 307 -9.80 18.48 9.88
CA ALA A 307 -10.89 19.00 10.70
C ALA A 307 -11.83 17.88 11.20
N ARG A 308 -12.15 16.90 10.35
CA ARG A 308 -12.94 15.72 10.75
C ARG A 308 -12.24 14.87 11.79
N ILE A 309 -10.93 14.64 11.64
CA ILE A 309 -10.12 13.90 12.62
C ILE A 309 -10.10 14.63 13.97
N ALA A 310 -9.91 15.94 13.97
CA ALA A 310 -9.94 16.75 15.20
C ALA A 310 -11.31 16.65 15.91
N ALA A 311 -12.41 16.76 15.17
CA ALA A 311 -13.76 16.61 15.70
C ALA A 311 -14.02 15.22 16.30
N HIS A 312 -13.57 14.15 15.61
CA HIS A 312 -13.68 12.78 16.10
C HIS A 312 -12.94 12.58 17.44
N ARG A 313 -11.71 13.12 17.57
CA ARG A 313 -10.91 13.04 18.80
C ARG A 313 -11.57 13.80 19.96
N ALA A 314 -12.14 14.97 19.70
CA ALA A 314 -12.86 15.74 20.70
C ALA A 314 -14.12 15.00 21.21
N GLY A 315 -14.87 14.38 20.29
CA GLY A 315 -16.07 13.59 20.63
C GLY A 315 -15.75 12.33 21.46
N ALA A 316 -14.65 11.65 21.16
CA ALA A 316 -14.19 10.49 21.93
C ALA A 316 -13.83 10.85 23.39
N GLY A 317 -13.19 12.01 23.61
CA GLY A 317 -12.86 12.52 24.94
C GLY A 317 -14.09 12.89 25.79
N ALA A 318 -15.11 13.47 25.18
CA ALA A 318 -16.36 13.85 25.88
C ALA A 318 -17.22 12.64 26.27
N GLY A 319 -17.18 11.55 25.48
CA GLY A 319 -17.92 10.31 25.76
C GLY A 319 -17.40 9.51 26.96
N ALA A 320 -16.08 9.54 27.20
CA ALA A 320 -15.46 8.86 28.34
C ALA A 320 -15.85 9.49 29.69
N GLY A 321 -15.97 10.83 29.76
CA GLY A 321 -16.41 11.55 30.96
C GLY A 321 -17.88 11.31 31.36
N ARG A 322 -18.75 10.95 30.40
CA ARG A 322 -20.17 10.63 30.66
C ARG A 322 -20.45 9.17 31.02
N ARG A 323 -19.49 8.26 30.81
CA ARG A 323 -19.63 6.84 31.24
C ARG A 323 -19.27 6.64 32.71
N GLY A 324 -18.43 7.50 33.30
CA GLY A 324 -18.11 7.46 34.73
C GLY A 324 -19.26 7.82 35.67
N SER A 325 -20.27 8.55 35.20
CA SER A 325 -21.44 8.96 36.01
C SER A 325 -22.64 7.99 35.93
N ARG A 326 -22.65 7.06 34.97
CA ARG A 326 -23.72 6.06 34.83
C ARG A 326 -23.38 4.69 35.41
N ALA A 327 -22.11 4.43 35.69
CA ALA A 327 -21.65 3.16 36.30
C ALA A 327 -22.02 3.01 37.80
N ARG A 328 -22.54 4.05 38.46
CA ARG A 328 -23.06 3.97 39.85
C ARG A 328 -24.56 3.65 39.96
N ALA A 329 -25.29 3.52 38.85
CA ALA A 329 -26.74 3.35 38.87
C ALA A 329 -27.25 1.96 38.42
N ALA A 330 -26.38 0.99 38.13
CA ALA A 330 -26.78 -0.30 37.54
C ALA A 330 -26.13 -1.52 38.20
N VAL A 331 -26.13 -1.60 39.54
CA VAL A 331 -25.69 -2.81 40.29
C VAL A 331 -26.82 -3.44 41.12
N LEU A 332 -28.07 -3.03 40.97
CA LEU A 332 -29.21 -3.67 41.66
C LEU A 332 -30.33 -4.03 40.69
N ALA A 333 -30.20 -5.19 40.04
CA ALA A 333 -31.34 -5.96 39.52
C ALA A 333 -30.90 -7.41 39.19
N THR A 334 -31.00 -8.24 40.22
CA THR A 334 -31.57 -9.62 40.21
C THR A 334 -31.08 -10.67 39.21
N ALA A 335 -30.45 -11.68 39.80
CA ALA A 335 -30.44 -13.08 39.39
C ALA A 335 -31.85 -13.70 39.35
N LEU A 336 -32.11 -14.62 38.39
CA LEU A 336 -32.69 -15.98 38.56
C LEU A 336 -33.25 -16.55 37.24
N CYS A 337 -33.34 -17.89 37.23
CA CYS A 337 -33.86 -18.83 36.21
C CYS A 337 -32.81 -19.30 35.19
N GLY A 338 -32.51 -20.60 35.00
CA GLY A 338 -33.17 -21.85 35.41
C GLY A 338 -33.01 -22.87 34.26
N ILE A 339 -32.61 -24.09 34.58
CA ILE A 339 -32.08 -25.17 33.71
C ILE A 339 -33.17 -25.85 32.83
N ALA A 340 -32.78 -26.34 31.63
CA ALA A 340 -33.12 -27.64 30.97
C ALA A 340 -33.10 -27.50 29.43
N GLY A 341 -32.63 -28.43 28.59
CA GLY A 341 -32.22 -29.83 28.76
C GLY A 341 -31.51 -30.36 27.51
N ALA A 342 -30.99 -31.58 27.63
CA ALA A 342 -30.29 -32.39 26.61
C ALA A 342 -31.22 -32.73 25.41
N THR A 343 -30.74 -33.10 24.20
CA THR A 343 -30.08 -34.40 23.89
C THR A 343 -29.73 -34.54 22.39
N LEU A 344 -28.64 -35.29 22.10
CA LEU A 344 -28.40 -36.25 20.98
C LEU A 344 -28.12 -35.66 19.57
N CYS A 345 -27.22 -36.18 18.72
CA CYS A 345 -26.49 -37.44 18.63
C CYS A 345 -25.08 -37.22 18.02
N ALA A 346 -24.12 -38.03 18.47
CA ALA A 346 -22.88 -38.30 17.77
C ALA A 346 -23.11 -39.36 16.68
N ASP A 347 -22.39 -39.28 15.57
CA ASP A 347 -21.79 -40.47 14.96
C ASP A 347 -20.61 -40.12 14.07
N ALA A 348 -19.51 -40.82 14.33
CA ALA A 348 -18.22 -40.69 13.69
C ALA A 348 -18.01 -41.81 12.68
N VAL A 349 -17.45 -41.43 11.53
CA VAL A 349 -16.38 -42.11 10.77
C VAL A 349 -16.38 -43.65 10.77
N ARG A 350 -16.65 -44.23 9.60
CA ARG A 350 -15.89 -45.40 9.11
C ARG A 350 -15.43 -45.15 7.68
N ALA A 351 -14.11 -45.20 7.50
CA ALA A 351 -13.45 -45.39 6.23
C ALA A 351 -13.04 -46.86 6.11
N ALA A 352 -13.28 -47.49 4.96
CA ALA A 352 -12.42 -48.52 4.38
C ALA A 352 -12.90 -48.87 2.95
N SER A 353 -12.13 -48.36 1.99
CA SER A 353 -11.51 -49.08 0.87
C SER A 353 -12.26 -50.25 0.20
N SER A 354 -12.58 -50.06 -1.08
CA SER A 354 -12.38 -51.11 -2.09
C SER A 354 -11.99 -50.47 -3.42
N ALA A 355 -10.79 -50.83 -3.89
CA ALA A 355 -10.31 -50.51 -5.22
C ALA A 355 -11.05 -51.36 -6.27
N SER A 356 -11.41 -50.76 -7.40
CA SER A 356 -11.61 -51.52 -8.64
C SER A 356 -11.09 -50.72 -9.84
N SER A 357 -10.34 -51.43 -10.65
CA SER A 357 -9.61 -51.06 -11.85
C SER A 357 -10.45 -50.40 -12.98
N GLY A 358 -9.85 -49.38 -13.59
CA GLY A 358 -9.70 -49.21 -15.05
C GLY A 358 -10.93 -49.31 -15.96
N ARG A 359 -11.41 -48.15 -16.43
CA ARG A 359 -11.83 -47.96 -17.82
C ARG A 359 -11.78 -46.48 -18.20
N ALA A 360 -11.19 -46.20 -19.36
CA ALA A 360 -11.19 -44.88 -19.98
C ALA A 360 -12.64 -44.42 -20.21
N GLY A 361 -13.01 -43.30 -19.59
CA GLY A 361 -14.30 -42.66 -19.71
C GLY A 361 -14.16 -41.20 -19.31
N THR A 362 -14.69 -40.32 -20.13
CA THR A 362 -14.77 -38.87 -19.94
C THR A 362 -15.20 -38.52 -18.51
N THR A 363 -14.33 -37.87 -17.74
CA THR A 363 -14.62 -37.42 -16.37
C THR A 363 -15.79 -36.41 -16.40
N PRO A 364 -16.82 -36.56 -15.56
CA PRO A 364 -17.90 -35.57 -15.48
C PRO A 364 -17.34 -34.22 -14.98
N PRO A 365 -17.95 -33.09 -15.37
CA PRO A 365 -17.51 -31.80 -14.87
C PRO A 365 -17.70 -31.74 -13.35
N GLY A 366 -16.67 -31.28 -12.64
CA GLY A 366 -16.67 -31.18 -11.18
C GLY A 366 -17.40 -29.91 -10.73
N THR A 367 -18.15 -29.98 -9.65
CA THR A 367 -18.76 -28.79 -9.05
C THR A 367 -17.77 -28.09 -8.13
N ILE A 368 -17.75 -26.76 -8.18
CA ILE A 368 -16.93 -25.92 -7.31
C ILE A 368 -17.83 -24.92 -6.60
N GLN A 369 -17.76 -24.91 -5.28
CA GLN A 369 -18.39 -23.87 -4.47
C GLN A 369 -17.44 -22.69 -4.29
N VAL A 370 -17.89 -21.50 -4.69
CA VAL A 370 -17.18 -20.24 -4.56
C VAL A 370 -17.01 -19.88 -3.08
N TYR A 371 -15.78 -19.57 -2.69
CA TYR A 371 -15.39 -19.23 -1.33
C TYR A 371 -14.88 -17.79 -1.26
N ASN A 372 -15.49 -17.00 -0.37
CA ASN A 372 -15.00 -15.67 -0.03
C ASN A 372 -14.30 -15.73 1.34
N ALA A 373 -13.09 -15.19 1.42
CA ALA A 373 -12.30 -15.17 2.63
C ALA A 373 -12.92 -14.24 3.70
N GLU A 374 -13.69 -13.23 3.28
CA GLU A 374 -14.36 -12.31 4.19
C GLU A 374 -15.56 -12.95 4.90
N ARG A 375 -15.54 -12.98 6.24
CA ARG A 375 -16.58 -13.64 7.07
C ARG A 375 -17.97 -13.03 6.86
N ASP A 376 -18.08 -11.72 6.73
CA ASP A 376 -19.37 -11.04 6.53
C ASP A 376 -19.97 -11.39 5.17
N CYS A 377 -19.15 -11.47 4.13
CA CYS A 377 -19.63 -11.90 2.81
C CYS A 377 -20.07 -13.36 2.80
N ARG A 378 -19.57 -14.20 3.72
CA ARG A 378 -20.07 -15.58 3.87
C ARG A 378 -21.44 -15.67 4.53
N ALA A 379 -21.75 -14.73 5.43
CA ALA A 379 -23.00 -14.72 6.18
C ALA A 379 -24.18 -14.11 5.40
N ARG A 380 -23.94 -13.59 4.20
CA ARG A 380 -24.91 -12.81 3.42
C ARG A 380 -25.50 -13.60 2.26
N ALA A 381 -26.82 -13.49 2.12
CA ALA A 381 -27.58 -14.10 1.02
C ALA A 381 -27.99 -13.09 -0.08
N ASP A 382 -27.82 -11.79 0.17
CA ASP A 382 -28.40 -10.69 -0.61
C ASP A 382 -27.56 -10.26 -1.83
N ARG A 383 -26.64 -11.13 -2.31
CA ARG A 383 -25.72 -10.90 -3.44
C ARG A 383 -25.18 -9.46 -3.51
N ASP A 384 -24.80 -8.89 -2.37
CA ASP A 384 -24.31 -7.51 -2.30
C ASP A 384 -23.13 -7.32 -3.27
N PRO A 385 -23.15 -6.30 -4.15
CA PRO A 385 -22.06 -6.02 -5.08
C PRO A 385 -20.69 -5.95 -4.41
N ARG A 386 -20.62 -5.50 -3.14
CA ARG A 386 -19.41 -5.45 -2.31
C ARG A 386 -18.76 -6.81 -2.09
N CYS A 387 -19.55 -7.87 -2.10
CA CYS A 387 -19.11 -9.25 -1.88
C CYS A 387 -18.85 -10.04 -3.18
N SER A 388 -18.94 -9.39 -4.35
CA SER A 388 -18.82 -10.03 -5.66
C SER A 388 -17.36 -10.27 -6.08
N LEU A 389 -17.01 -11.48 -6.52
CA LEU A 389 -15.68 -11.90 -6.97
C LEU A 389 -15.61 -11.91 -8.51
N GLY A 390 -14.46 -11.51 -9.06
CA GLY A 390 -14.19 -11.52 -10.49
C GLY A 390 -13.50 -12.81 -10.93
N LEU A 391 -13.75 -13.23 -12.16
CA LEU A 391 -13.13 -14.41 -12.77
C LEU A 391 -12.19 -13.96 -13.89
N ALA A 392 -11.02 -14.60 -14.02
CA ALA A 392 -10.06 -14.22 -15.05
C ALA A 392 -10.51 -14.72 -16.44
N ILE A 393 -10.08 -14.05 -17.51
CA ILE A 393 -10.27 -14.50 -18.90
C ILE A 393 -9.21 -15.55 -19.26
N ASP A 394 -7.96 -15.30 -18.89
CA ASP A 394 -6.80 -16.16 -19.13
C ASP A 394 -6.03 -16.39 -17.80
N PRO A 395 -5.86 -17.64 -17.33
CA PRO A 395 -5.29 -17.95 -16.03
C PRO A 395 -3.76 -17.86 -16.01
N VAL A 396 -3.09 -17.76 -17.16
CA VAL A 396 -1.63 -17.60 -17.24
C VAL A 396 -1.21 -16.15 -17.47
N ARG A 397 -2.17 -15.24 -17.65
CA ARG A 397 -1.91 -13.80 -17.73
C ARG A 397 -2.04 -13.15 -16.35
N PRO A 398 -1.33 -12.03 -16.12
CA PRO A 398 -1.53 -11.22 -14.93
C PRO A 398 -3.01 -10.90 -14.71
N TYR A 399 -3.45 -10.93 -13.45
CA TYR A 399 -4.83 -10.58 -13.10
C TYR A 399 -5.02 -9.07 -13.25
N THR A 400 -5.45 -8.65 -14.44
CA THR A 400 -5.71 -7.26 -14.77
C THR A 400 -7.17 -6.97 -15.09
N ALA A 401 -7.56 -5.69 -15.13
CA ALA A 401 -8.91 -5.24 -15.40
C ALA A 401 -9.39 -5.65 -16.81
N GLU A 402 -8.45 -5.84 -17.74
CA GLU A 402 -8.63 -6.32 -19.11
C GLU A 402 -8.68 -7.86 -19.19
N ASN A 403 -8.20 -8.54 -18.14
CA ASN A 403 -8.16 -10.00 -18.03
C ASN A 403 -9.23 -10.53 -17.06
N VAL A 404 -10.32 -9.79 -16.85
CA VAL A 404 -11.43 -10.20 -15.96
C VAL A 404 -12.75 -10.15 -16.73
N VAL A 405 -13.52 -11.23 -16.63
CA VAL A 405 -14.84 -11.33 -17.26
C VAL A 405 -15.83 -10.35 -16.59
N PRO A 406 -16.80 -9.78 -17.34
CA PRO A 406 -17.82 -8.91 -16.75
C PRO A 406 -18.70 -9.59 -15.71
N THR A 407 -18.99 -10.89 -15.89
CA THR A 407 -19.85 -11.67 -14.98
C THR A 407 -19.19 -11.89 -13.62
N ARG A 408 -19.90 -11.57 -12.54
CA ARG A 408 -19.42 -11.74 -11.16
C ARG A 408 -20.02 -12.98 -10.48
N VAL A 409 -19.33 -13.49 -9.46
CA VAL A 409 -19.78 -14.62 -8.63
C VAL A 409 -19.72 -14.30 -7.14
N TRP A 410 -20.48 -14.99 -6.31
CA TRP A 410 -20.61 -14.71 -4.87
C TRP A 410 -20.31 -15.95 -4.04
N HIS A 411 -20.02 -15.75 -2.75
CA HIS A 411 -19.85 -16.86 -1.83
C HIS A 411 -21.04 -17.82 -1.88
N GLY A 412 -20.74 -19.11 -1.92
CA GLY A 412 -21.76 -20.15 -1.95
C GLY A 412 -22.27 -20.48 -3.35
N ASP A 413 -22.00 -19.67 -4.38
CA ASP A 413 -22.31 -20.00 -5.77
C ASP A 413 -21.66 -21.34 -6.12
N VAL A 414 -22.44 -22.22 -6.76
CA VAL A 414 -21.97 -23.52 -7.23
C VAL A 414 -21.78 -23.42 -8.74
N LEU A 415 -20.52 -23.51 -9.17
CA LEU A 415 -20.13 -23.42 -10.56
C LEU A 415 -19.74 -24.81 -11.08
N VAL A 416 -20.02 -25.05 -12.35
CA VAL A 416 -19.58 -26.25 -13.05
C VAL A 416 -18.19 -25.99 -13.61
N ALA A 417 -17.21 -26.80 -13.23
CA ALA A 417 -15.82 -26.70 -13.66
C ALA A 417 -15.44 -27.85 -14.61
N ASP A 418 -14.81 -27.49 -15.72
CA ASP A 418 -14.52 -28.44 -16.80
C ASP A 418 -13.11 -29.04 -16.68
N CYS A 419 -12.14 -28.22 -16.28
CA CYS A 419 -10.73 -28.57 -16.22
C CYS A 419 -9.98 -27.61 -15.29
N ARG A 420 -8.70 -27.91 -15.02
CA ARG A 420 -7.82 -27.09 -14.16
C ARG A 420 -6.49 -26.75 -14.83
N VAL A 421 -5.84 -25.71 -14.34
CA VAL A 421 -4.44 -25.35 -14.62
C VAL A 421 -3.71 -25.29 -13.28
N LEU A 422 -2.49 -25.83 -13.20
CA LEU A 422 -1.72 -25.92 -11.93
C LEU A 422 -0.63 -24.85 -11.82
N ASP A 423 -0.22 -24.30 -12.96
CA ASP A 423 0.89 -23.38 -13.20
C ASP A 423 0.42 -22.03 -13.75
N GLY A 424 -0.77 -21.58 -13.35
CA GLY A 424 -1.26 -20.26 -13.71
C GLY A 424 -0.63 -19.15 -12.87
N GLU A 425 -1.02 -17.92 -13.18
CA GLU A 425 -0.59 -16.72 -12.46
C GLU A 425 -0.89 -16.85 -10.96
N THR A 426 0.04 -16.42 -10.12
CA THR A 426 -0.12 -16.55 -8.66
C THR A 426 -1.14 -15.52 -8.15
N ILE A 427 -2.17 -16.00 -7.44
CA ILE A 427 -3.15 -15.15 -6.75
C ILE A 427 -3.00 -15.31 -5.24
N ILE A 428 -3.10 -14.17 -4.55
CA ILE A 428 -3.12 -14.08 -3.09
C ILE A 428 -4.51 -13.54 -2.67
N ASP A 429 -5.15 -14.19 -1.70
CA ASP A 429 -6.41 -13.70 -1.14
C ASP A 429 -6.19 -12.71 0.02
N GLU A 430 -7.27 -12.21 0.62
CA GLU A 430 -7.23 -11.24 1.73
C GLU A 430 -6.67 -11.82 3.03
N GLU A 431 -6.41 -13.13 3.10
CA GLU A 431 -5.82 -13.83 4.24
C GLU A 431 -4.41 -14.35 3.91
N ASP A 432 -3.74 -13.76 2.93
CA ASP A 432 -2.37 -14.10 2.48
C ASP A 432 -2.19 -15.53 1.93
N ARG A 433 -3.28 -16.22 1.57
CA ARG A 433 -3.18 -17.57 0.98
C ARG A 433 -2.83 -17.46 -0.48
N ARG A 434 -1.86 -18.24 -0.94
CA ARG A 434 -1.37 -18.22 -2.33
C ARG A 434 -1.80 -19.45 -3.12
N SER A 435 -2.09 -19.26 -4.40
CA SER A 435 -2.33 -20.36 -5.34
C SER A 435 -1.95 -19.99 -6.77
N THR A 436 -1.31 -20.93 -7.45
CA THR A 436 -1.12 -20.96 -8.92
C THR A 436 -2.16 -21.84 -9.62
N HIS A 437 -3.04 -22.48 -8.85
CA HIS A 437 -4.06 -23.37 -9.38
C HIS A 437 -5.31 -22.59 -9.76
N TRP A 438 -5.86 -22.89 -10.93
CA TRP A 438 -7.05 -22.27 -11.49
C TRP A 438 -8.01 -23.32 -12.02
N PHE A 439 -9.30 -23.00 -11.97
CA PHE A 439 -10.37 -23.84 -12.48
C PHE A 439 -11.13 -23.09 -13.58
N ARG A 440 -11.28 -23.72 -14.75
CA ARG A 440 -12.15 -23.20 -15.80
C ARG A 440 -13.60 -23.50 -15.44
N VAL A 441 -14.37 -22.46 -15.17
CA VAL A 441 -15.78 -22.54 -14.73
C VAL A 441 -16.72 -22.03 -15.82
N ARG A 442 -17.87 -22.69 -15.95
CA ARG A 442 -18.97 -22.24 -16.83
C ARG A 442 -19.75 -21.14 -16.14
N LEU A 443 -20.03 -20.07 -16.89
CA LEU A 443 -20.81 -18.93 -16.41
C LEU A 443 -22.30 -19.12 -16.71
N PRO A 444 -23.19 -18.39 -16.01
CA PRO A 444 -24.62 -18.43 -16.31
C PRO A 444 -24.91 -18.11 -17.78
N PRO A 445 -25.98 -18.71 -18.38
CA PRO A 445 -26.40 -18.42 -19.75
C PRO A 445 -26.55 -16.91 -19.99
N GLY A 446 -26.00 -16.41 -21.10
CA GLY A 446 -25.97 -14.98 -21.43
C GLY A 446 -24.71 -14.22 -20.97
N SER A 447 -23.75 -14.90 -20.34
CA SER A 447 -22.43 -14.32 -20.05
C SER A 447 -21.54 -14.33 -21.30
N GLU A 448 -20.84 -13.22 -21.53
CA GLU A 448 -19.76 -13.12 -22.53
C GLU A 448 -18.45 -12.72 -21.83
N PRO A 449 -17.40 -13.57 -21.85
CA PRO A 449 -17.36 -14.93 -22.40
C PRO A 449 -18.21 -15.95 -21.61
N PRO A 450 -18.56 -17.12 -22.19
CA PRO A 450 -19.39 -18.15 -21.53
C PRO A 450 -18.65 -18.93 -20.43
N THR A 451 -17.33 -18.75 -20.33
CA THR A 451 -16.48 -19.38 -19.32
C THR A 451 -15.55 -18.34 -18.72
N GLY A 452 -15.09 -18.58 -17.50
CA GLY A 452 -14.06 -17.79 -16.83
C GLY A 452 -13.18 -18.67 -15.95
N TRP A 453 -12.15 -18.10 -15.36
CA TRP A 453 -11.20 -18.81 -14.52
C TRP A 453 -11.31 -18.37 -13.07
N LEU A 454 -11.58 -19.33 -12.19
CA LEU A 454 -11.66 -19.15 -10.74
C LEU A 454 -10.33 -19.63 -10.11
N PRO A 455 -9.60 -18.77 -9.38
CA PRO A 455 -8.38 -19.22 -8.69
C PRO A 455 -8.74 -20.11 -7.50
N ALA A 456 -7.92 -21.13 -7.22
CA ALA A 456 -8.25 -22.13 -6.21
C ALA A 456 -8.29 -21.60 -4.77
N VAL A 457 -7.72 -20.43 -4.48
CA VAL A 457 -7.93 -19.72 -3.19
C VAL A 457 -9.38 -19.28 -2.99
N ARG A 458 -10.16 -19.16 -4.08
CA ARG A 458 -11.59 -18.81 -4.08
C ARG A 458 -12.50 -20.03 -4.21
N ALA A 459 -11.98 -21.24 -4.00
CA ALA A 459 -12.72 -22.48 -4.10
C ALA A 459 -12.68 -23.22 -2.76
N LYS A 460 -13.85 -23.59 -2.23
CA LYS A 460 -13.93 -24.38 -0.98
C LYS A 460 -13.46 -25.83 -1.19
N GLN A 461 -13.66 -26.33 -2.40
CA GLN A 461 -13.35 -27.70 -2.80
C GLN A 461 -12.34 -27.67 -3.95
N ARG A 462 -11.49 -28.69 -4.03
CA ARG A 462 -10.52 -28.88 -5.11
C ARG A 462 -10.84 -30.20 -5.83
N PRO A 463 -11.86 -30.23 -6.70
CA PRO A 463 -12.23 -31.45 -7.39
C PRO A 463 -11.06 -31.95 -8.26
N ALA A 464 -10.93 -33.26 -8.38
CA ALA A 464 -10.00 -33.90 -9.30
C ALA A 464 -10.53 -33.70 -10.73
N LEU A 465 -10.08 -32.62 -11.36
CA LEU A 465 -10.41 -32.28 -12.75
C LEU A 465 -9.22 -32.60 -13.66
N PRO A 466 -9.46 -32.95 -14.93
CA PRO A 466 -8.39 -33.06 -15.91
C PRO A 466 -7.69 -31.71 -16.08
N GLU A 467 -6.42 -31.73 -16.45
CA GLU A 467 -5.74 -30.51 -16.89
C GLU A 467 -6.36 -30.02 -18.20
N CYS A 468 -6.53 -28.71 -18.35
CA CYS A 468 -7.04 -28.14 -19.59
C CYS A 468 -6.01 -28.41 -20.69
N PHE A 469 -6.40 -29.13 -21.75
CA PHE A 469 -5.52 -29.32 -22.91
C PHE A 469 -5.07 -27.95 -23.42
N SER A 470 -3.76 -27.74 -23.43
CA SER A 470 -3.18 -26.57 -24.05
C SER A 470 -3.34 -26.72 -25.56
N ASP A 471 -4.26 -25.99 -26.17
CA ASP A 471 -4.17 -25.66 -27.59
C ASP A 471 -2.92 -24.78 -27.77
N ARG A 472 -1.74 -25.39 -27.75
CA ARG A 472 -0.52 -24.81 -28.32
C ARG A 472 -0.55 -25.14 -29.81
N SER A 473 -1.29 -24.33 -30.55
CA SER A 473 -1.13 -24.16 -32.00
C SER A 473 -0.66 -22.74 -32.27
#